data_AF-A0A3M1P3Q4-F1
#
_entry.id   AF-A0A3M1P3Q4-F1
#
_cell.length_a   1.000
_cell.length_b   1.000
_cell.length_c   1.000
_cell.angle_alpha   90.00
_cell.angle_beta   90.00
_cell.angle_gamma   90.00
#
_symmetry.space_group_name_H-M   'P 1'
#
loop_
_entity.id
_entity.type
_entity.pdbx_description
1 polymer ?
#
loop_
_entity_poly.entity_id
_entity_poly.type
_entity_poly.pdbx_seq_one_letter_code
_entity_poly.pdbx_strand_id
1 'polypeptide(L)'
;MKKQKNIIAFVSFAILFFVVLVNVPLFADETQEPQKEEYTDQCIICHQEDDNLPEDFNSEDVHIQEGLSCAGCHGGNPNTDDEDLAMDESAGFRGVPDKKDIPRFCGRCHSDINFMRTYQPEISTDQEEQYWQSLHGKKLAKGDQKVADCTSCHTAHSILPASDPRST
;
A
#
# COMPACT_ATOMS: atom_id res chain seq x y z
N MET A 1 82.16 -0.74 -62.57
CA MET A 1 82.46 -2.07 -62.01
C MET A 1 81.16 -2.76 -61.60
N LYS A 2 80.95 -3.99 -62.10
CA LYS A 2 80.02 -5.09 -61.70
C LYS A 2 78.92 -4.82 -60.66
N LYS A 3 77.64 -4.98 -61.07
CA LYS A 3 76.71 -6.14 -60.86
C LYS A 3 75.77 -5.96 -59.65
N GLN A 4 74.46 -5.76 -59.83
CA GLN A 4 73.39 -6.78 -59.98
C GLN A 4 73.07 -7.59 -58.69
N LYS A 5 71.89 -7.38 -58.07
CA LYS A 5 70.69 -8.27 -58.15
C LYS A 5 69.64 -7.99 -57.06
N ASN A 6 68.38 -8.07 -57.49
CA ASN A 6 67.11 -8.00 -56.76
C ASN A 6 66.78 -9.31 -56.02
N ILE A 7 66.05 -9.26 -54.89
CA ILE A 7 65.13 -10.32 -54.37
C ILE A 7 64.11 -9.58 -53.44
N ILE A 8 62.86 -9.32 -53.83
CA ILE A 8 61.61 -10.14 -53.81
C ILE A 8 61.20 -10.68 -52.43
N ALA A 9 60.04 -10.17 -51.97
CA ALA A 9 59.02 -10.75 -51.08
C ALA A 9 59.41 -11.14 -49.65
N PHE A 10 58.51 -10.91 -48.68
CA PHE A 10 57.86 -11.97 -47.90
C PHE A 10 56.87 -11.34 -46.89
N VAL A 11 55.58 -11.58 -47.15
CA VAL A 11 54.57 -11.99 -46.17
C VAL A 11 54.07 -10.96 -45.14
N SER A 12 52.81 -10.57 -45.37
CA SER A 12 51.72 -10.49 -44.41
C SER A 12 52.11 -10.62 -42.93
N PHE A 13 52.12 -9.49 -42.22
CA PHE A 13 51.88 -9.47 -40.78
C PHE A 13 50.55 -8.76 -40.52
N ALA A 14 49.47 -9.44 -40.92
CA ALA A 14 48.26 -9.39 -40.11
C ALA A 14 48.66 -9.83 -38.68
N ILE A 15 47.98 -9.30 -37.67
CA ILE A 15 48.31 -9.39 -36.23
C ILE A 15 49.10 -8.17 -35.72
N LEU A 16 48.49 -6.98 -35.86
CA LEU A 16 48.69 -5.90 -34.89
C LEU A 16 47.34 -5.29 -34.48
N PHE A 17 46.35 -6.15 -34.25
CA PHE A 17 44.99 -5.74 -33.85
C PHE A 17 44.39 -6.66 -32.79
N PHE A 18 45.23 -7.26 -31.93
CA PHE A 18 44.77 -8.27 -30.95
C PHE A 18 45.30 -8.09 -29.52
N VAL A 19 45.74 -6.90 -29.11
CA VAL A 19 46.20 -6.69 -27.72
C VAL A 19 45.75 -5.34 -27.13
N VAL A 20 44.52 -4.91 -27.41
CA VAL A 20 43.88 -3.81 -26.65
C VAL A 20 42.41 -4.16 -26.37
N LEU A 21 42.16 -5.32 -25.76
CA LEU A 21 40.79 -5.77 -25.43
C LEU A 21 40.62 -6.40 -24.05
N VAL A 22 41.51 -6.15 -23.10
CA VAL A 22 41.27 -6.59 -21.72
C VAL A 22 42.12 -5.75 -20.77
N ASN A 23 41.57 -4.64 -20.30
CA ASN A 23 41.86 -3.99 -19.01
C ASN A 23 41.03 -2.69 -18.89
N VAL A 24 39.74 -2.76 -19.24
CA VAL A 24 38.79 -1.82 -18.65
C VAL A 24 38.31 -2.51 -17.39
N PRO A 25 38.63 -2.01 -16.18
CA PRO A 25 37.96 -2.51 -14.99
C PRO A 25 36.47 -2.30 -15.20
N LEU A 26 35.77 -3.43 -15.34
CA LEU A 26 34.33 -3.50 -15.37
C LEU A 26 33.86 -3.13 -13.97
N PHE A 27 33.87 -1.83 -13.65
CA PHE A 27 33.05 -1.32 -12.56
C PHE A 27 31.63 -1.47 -13.05
N ALA A 28 31.03 -2.62 -12.74
CA ALA A 28 29.59 -2.70 -12.60
C ALA A 28 29.26 -1.63 -11.57
N ASP A 29 28.76 -0.49 -12.04
CA ASP A 29 28.02 0.44 -11.20
C ASP A 29 26.83 -0.39 -10.73
N GLU A 30 27.00 -0.98 -9.55
CA GLU A 30 25.94 -1.65 -8.82
C GLU A 30 24.93 -0.55 -8.59
N THR A 31 23.96 -0.46 -9.51
CA THR A 31 22.75 0.32 -9.30
C THR A 31 22.14 -0.29 -8.07
N GLN A 32 22.45 0.31 -6.92
CA GLN A 32 21.84 0.01 -5.66
C GLN A 32 20.37 0.31 -5.91
N GLU A 33 19.59 -0.73 -6.19
CA GLU A 33 18.14 -0.61 -6.25
C GLU A 33 17.74 0.09 -4.95
N PRO A 34 16.99 1.20 -5.01
CA PRO A 34 16.57 1.90 -3.80
C PRO A 34 15.92 0.85 -2.90
N GLN A 35 16.53 0.59 -1.75
CA GLN A 35 16.03 -0.41 -0.82
C GLN A 35 14.66 0.08 -0.38
N LYS A 36 13.62 -0.56 -0.91
CA LYS A 36 12.24 -0.34 -0.48
C LYS A 36 12.20 -0.88 0.94
N GLU A 37 12.37 -0.01 1.95
CA GLU A 37 12.18 -0.40 3.34
C GLU A 37 10.86 -1.15 3.43
N GLU A 38 10.91 -2.35 4.00
CA GLU A 38 9.76 -3.21 4.18
C GLU A 38 8.77 -2.49 5.10
N TYR A 39 7.75 -1.88 4.49
CA TYR A 39 6.71 -1.17 5.22
C TYR A 39 6.04 -2.15 6.19
N THR A 40 6.33 -1.97 7.47
CA THR A 40 5.82 -2.79 8.55
C THR A 40 4.94 -1.91 9.42
N ASP A 41 3.65 -2.22 9.51
CA ASP A 41 2.70 -1.47 10.33
C ASP A 41 2.95 -1.76 11.82
N GLN A 42 3.58 -0.80 12.52
CA GLN A 42 3.86 -0.93 13.96
C GLN A 42 2.59 -1.08 14.80
N CYS A 43 1.44 -0.60 14.31
CA CYS A 43 0.17 -0.79 15.01
C CYS A 43 -0.13 -2.28 15.18
N ILE A 44 0.07 -3.10 14.13
CA ILE A 44 -0.22 -4.54 14.21
C ILE A 44 0.72 -5.22 15.20
N ILE A 45 2.02 -4.86 15.22
CA ILE A 45 3.01 -5.51 16.09
C ILE A 45 2.60 -5.36 17.55
N CYS A 46 2.46 -4.13 18.04
CA CYS A 46 2.14 -3.90 19.45
C CYS A 46 0.72 -4.38 19.79
N HIS A 47 -0.28 -4.11 18.95
CA HIS A 47 -1.65 -4.54 19.24
C HIS A 47 -1.83 -6.06 19.17
N GLN A 48 -0.99 -6.78 18.42
CA GLN A 48 -1.00 -8.25 18.42
C GLN A 48 -0.33 -8.82 19.67
N GLU A 49 0.81 -8.25 20.09
CA GLU A 49 1.53 -8.69 21.28
C GLU A 49 0.74 -8.46 22.57
N ASP A 50 0.01 -7.34 22.64
CA ASP A 50 -0.80 -6.95 23.80
C ASP A 50 -2.26 -7.47 23.75
N ASP A 51 -2.60 -8.34 22.78
CA ASP A 51 -3.96 -8.90 22.61
C ASP A 51 -5.06 -7.82 22.47
N ASN A 52 -4.71 -6.72 21.80
CA ASN A 52 -5.57 -5.56 21.55
C ASN A 52 -6.12 -5.53 20.12
N LEU A 53 -5.74 -6.49 19.26
CA LEU A 53 -6.34 -6.63 17.93
C LEU A 53 -7.81 -7.04 18.04
N PRO A 54 -8.68 -6.54 17.16
CA PRO A 54 -10.08 -6.91 17.17
C PRO A 54 -10.25 -8.37 16.73
N GLU A 55 -11.17 -9.10 17.37
CA GLU A 55 -11.43 -10.52 17.09
C GLU A 55 -11.82 -10.79 15.63
N ASP A 56 -12.42 -9.80 14.96
CA ASP A 56 -12.81 -9.87 13.55
C ASP A 56 -11.70 -9.44 12.60
N PHE A 57 -10.45 -9.26 13.05
CA PHE A 57 -9.34 -8.94 12.17
C PHE A 57 -8.99 -10.10 11.22
N ASN A 58 -8.89 -9.78 9.93
CA ASN A 58 -8.44 -10.69 8.89
C ASN A 58 -7.53 -9.93 7.90
N SER A 59 -6.36 -10.50 7.60
CA SER A 59 -5.44 -9.95 6.61
C SER A 59 -6.00 -9.93 5.18
N GLU A 60 -7.03 -10.72 4.87
CA GLU A 60 -7.71 -10.72 3.57
C GLU A 60 -8.66 -9.53 3.36
N ASP A 61 -8.81 -8.64 4.35
CA ASP A 61 -9.61 -7.44 4.23
C ASP A 61 -9.21 -6.60 2.99
N VAL A 62 -10.19 -6.21 2.19
CA VAL A 62 -9.99 -5.51 0.92
C VAL A 62 -9.24 -4.18 1.09
N HIS A 63 -9.39 -3.49 2.23
CA HIS A 63 -8.66 -2.25 2.50
C HIS A 63 -7.18 -2.54 2.73
N ILE A 64 -6.86 -3.59 3.50
CA ILE A 64 -5.47 -4.02 3.72
C ILE A 64 -4.84 -4.49 2.40
N GLN A 65 -5.56 -5.28 1.61
CA GLN A 65 -5.08 -5.80 0.32
C GLN A 65 -4.80 -4.67 -0.69
N GLU A 66 -5.56 -3.58 -0.63
CA GLU A 66 -5.35 -2.39 -1.46
C GLU A 66 -4.36 -1.38 -0.84
N GLY A 67 -3.67 -1.76 0.24
CA GLY A 67 -2.59 -0.99 0.84
C GLY A 67 -3.01 0.11 1.82
N LEU A 68 -4.28 0.12 2.27
CA LEU A 68 -4.67 0.91 3.43
C LEU A 68 -4.26 0.15 4.69
N SER A 69 -3.34 0.73 5.46
CA SER A 69 -2.90 0.18 6.75
C SER A 69 -3.88 0.50 7.88
N CYS A 70 -3.58 0.05 9.11
CA CYS A 70 -4.39 0.39 10.30
C CYS A 70 -4.57 1.91 10.43
N ALA A 71 -3.49 2.66 10.21
CA ALA A 71 -3.48 4.11 10.23
C ALA A 71 -4.27 4.74 9.06
N GLY A 72 -4.46 4.03 7.95
CA GLY A 72 -5.33 4.47 6.85
C GLY A 72 -6.75 4.75 7.32
N CYS A 73 -7.26 3.90 8.22
CA CYS A 73 -8.58 4.05 8.83
C CYS A 73 -8.51 4.83 10.14
N HIS A 74 -7.75 4.32 11.11
CA HIS A 74 -7.70 4.81 12.49
C HIS A 74 -6.77 6.01 12.69
N GLY A 75 -5.98 6.39 11.69
CA GLY A 75 -5.00 7.47 11.80
C GLY A 75 -3.79 7.09 12.66
N GLY A 76 -3.02 8.10 13.06
CA GLY A 76 -1.80 7.89 13.84
C GLY A 76 -0.56 7.64 12.98
N ASN A 77 0.55 7.32 13.64
CA ASN A 77 1.83 7.07 12.98
C ASN A 77 2.20 5.57 13.03
N PRO A 78 2.08 4.84 11.90
CA PRO A 78 2.37 3.41 11.87
C PRO A 78 3.87 3.08 11.82
N ASN A 79 4.75 4.09 11.90
CA ASN A 79 6.21 3.94 11.74
C ASN A 79 6.98 4.11 13.06
N THR A 80 6.29 4.11 14.20
CA THR A 80 6.90 4.27 15.52
C THR A 80 6.29 3.27 16.49
N ASP A 81 7.11 2.73 17.38
CA ASP A 81 6.72 1.84 18.48
C ASP A 81 6.41 2.61 19.77
N ASP A 82 6.73 3.91 19.81
CA ASP A 82 6.33 4.82 20.86
C ASP A 82 4.80 5.05 20.83
N GLU A 83 4.11 4.57 21.87
CA GLU A 83 2.65 4.63 22.01
C GLU A 83 2.09 6.06 21.90
N ASP A 84 2.72 7.02 22.60
CA ASP A 84 2.28 8.41 22.66
C ASP A 84 2.40 9.07 21.28
N LEU A 85 3.45 8.74 20.52
CA LEU A 85 3.66 9.24 19.16
C LEU A 85 2.82 8.50 18.12
N ALA A 86 2.57 7.20 18.30
CA ALA A 86 1.79 6.38 17.39
C ALA A 86 0.30 6.78 17.43
N MET A 87 -0.23 7.06 18.62
CA MET A 87 -1.64 7.39 18.87
C MET A 87 -1.88 8.88 19.16
N ASP A 88 -0.97 9.75 18.74
CA ASP A 88 -1.13 11.20 18.92
C ASP A 88 -2.32 11.75 18.09
N GLU A 89 -3.33 12.32 18.77
CA GLU A 89 -4.49 12.95 18.12
C GLU A 89 -4.09 14.10 17.18
N SER A 90 -3.03 14.85 17.51
CA SER A 90 -2.50 15.93 16.69
C SER A 90 -1.80 15.44 15.42
N ALA A 91 -1.33 14.18 15.42
CA ALA A 91 -0.88 13.47 14.23
C ALA A 91 -2.04 12.84 13.43
N GLY A 92 -3.28 13.07 13.85
CA GLY A 92 -4.48 12.63 13.15
C GLY A 92 -4.96 11.23 13.57
N PHE A 93 -4.52 10.72 14.73
CA PHE A 93 -5.12 9.54 15.33
C PHE A 93 -6.60 9.77 15.65
N ARG A 94 -7.41 8.76 15.32
CA ARG A 94 -8.89 8.78 15.41
C ARG A 94 -9.42 7.70 16.35
N GLY A 95 -8.63 6.66 16.59
CA GLY A 95 -9.04 5.50 17.37
C GLY A 95 -10.27 4.78 16.80
N VAL A 96 -10.95 4.03 17.65
CA VAL A 96 -12.19 3.32 17.32
C VAL A 96 -13.36 4.32 17.34
N PRO A 97 -14.10 4.50 16.24
CA PRO A 97 -15.19 5.48 16.20
C PRO A 97 -16.40 5.04 17.04
N ASP A 98 -17.10 6.02 17.61
CA ASP A 98 -18.44 5.80 18.17
C ASP A 98 -19.41 5.34 17.08
N LYS A 99 -20.41 4.52 17.45
CA LYS A 99 -21.42 3.98 16.51
C LYS A 99 -22.08 5.05 15.63
N LYS A 100 -22.43 6.20 16.20
CA LYS A 100 -23.06 7.32 15.47
C LYS A 100 -22.16 7.90 14.37
N ASP A 101 -20.84 7.76 14.51
CA ASP A 101 -19.82 8.34 13.64
C ASP A 101 -19.32 7.34 12.60
N ILE A 102 -19.63 6.04 12.74
CA ILE A 102 -19.28 4.98 11.77
C ILE A 102 -19.67 5.34 10.33
N PRO A 103 -20.90 5.81 10.01
CA PRO A 103 -21.26 6.15 8.63
C PRO A 103 -20.34 7.21 8.04
N ARG A 104 -20.01 8.24 8.83
CA ARG A 104 -19.09 9.29 8.41
C ARG A 104 -17.65 8.79 8.32
N PHE A 105 -17.26 7.86 9.20
CA PHE A 105 -15.93 7.26 9.21
C PHE A 105 -15.64 6.52 7.90
N CYS A 106 -16.57 5.68 7.45
CA CYS A 106 -16.50 4.99 6.16
C CYS A 106 -16.63 5.98 4.98
N GLY A 107 -17.51 6.97 5.11
CA GLY A 107 -17.80 7.99 4.10
C GLY A 107 -16.63 8.92 3.77
N ARG A 108 -15.59 9.01 4.63
CA ARG A 108 -14.37 9.77 4.29
C ARG A 108 -13.74 9.33 2.97
N CYS A 109 -13.83 8.04 2.66
CA CYS A 109 -13.34 7.46 1.41
C CYS A 109 -14.51 7.09 0.51
N HIS A 110 -15.49 6.34 1.02
CA HIS A 110 -16.65 5.86 0.25
C HIS A 110 -17.67 6.95 -0.07
N SER A 111 -17.38 8.21 0.24
CA SER A 111 -18.12 9.37 -0.28
C SER A 111 -17.22 10.44 -0.89
N ASP A 112 -16.00 10.04 -1.27
CA ASP A 112 -15.06 10.83 -2.05
C ASP A 112 -14.80 10.16 -3.40
N ILE A 113 -15.40 10.74 -4.45
CA ILE A 113 -15.25 10.27 -5.83
C ILE A 113 -13.81 10.36 -6.34
N ASN A 114 -13.02 11.33 -5.89
CA ASN A 114 -11.64 11.47 -6.35
C ASN A 114 -10.77 10.38 -5.74
N PHE A 115 -11.03 10.05 -4.47
CA PHE A 115 -10.36 8.95 -3.79
C PHE A 115 -10.76 7.60 -4.39
N MET A 116 -12.04 7.25 -4.44
CA MET A 116 -12.45 5.90 -4.87
C MET A 116 -12.11 5.58 -6.33
N ARG A 117 -12.00 6.60 -7.19
CA ARG A 117 -11.54 6.41 -8.58
C ARG A 117 -10.10 5.91 -8.70
N THR A 118 -9.25 6.08 -7.69
CA THR A 118 -7.90 5.51 -7.72
C THR A 118 -7.90 4.00 -7.56
N TYR A 119 -8.97 3.43 -6.99
CA TYR A 119 -9.12 2.00 -6.74
C TYR A 119 -10.06 1.34 -7.75
N GLN A 120 -11.29 1.84 -7.84
CA GLN A 120 -12.30 1.29 -8.74
C GLN A 120 -13.27 2.39 -9.20
N PRO A 121 -13.10 2.93 -10.42
CA PRO A 121 -13.94 4.01 -10.95
C PRO A 121 -15.43 3.72 -11.01
N GLU A 122 -15.83 2.44 -10.99
CA GLU A 122 -17.22 2.01 -11.07
C GLU A 122 -17.93 1.89 -9.71
N ILE A 123 -17.20 1.97 -8.59
CA ILE A 123 -17.81 1.97 -7.26
C ILE A 123 -18.53 3.31 -7.05
N SER A 124 -19.82 3.24 -6.68
CA SER A 124 -20.58 4.43 -6.29
C SER A 124 -19.94 5.11 -5.07
N THR A 125 -20.19 6.40 -4.88
CA THR A 125 -19.67 7.17 -3.74
C THR A 125 -20.77 7.93 -2.99
N ASP A 126 -21.98 7.39 -3.02
CA ASP A 126 -23.17 7.93 -2.36
C ASP A 126 -23.63 7.06 -1.18
N GLN A 127 -22.83 6.10 -0.72
CA GLN A 127 -23.21 5.14 0.32
C GLN A 127 -23.50 5.82 1.67
N GLU A 128 -22.70 6.82 2.07
CA GLU A 128 -22.98 7.58 3.28
C GLU A 128 -24.33 8.33 3.16
N GLU A 129 -24.56 8.97 2.01
CA GLU A 129 -25.81 9.69 1.74
C GLU A 129 -27.02 8.74 1.77
N GLN A 130 -26.94 7.61 1.07
CA GLN A 130 -27.99 6.60 1.05
C GLN A 130 -28.26 6.05 2.45
N TYR A 131 -27.21 5.82 3.25
CA TYR A 131 -27.36 5.40 4.64
C TYR A 131 -28.17 6.41 5.46
N TRP A 132 -27.84 7.70 5.39
CA TRP A 132 -28.56 8.74 6.13
C TRP A 132 -30.01 8.94 5.66
N GLN A 133 -30.30 8.66 4.38
CA GLN A 133 -31.66 8.67 3.85
C GLN A 133 -32.50 7.44 4.25
N SER A 134 -31.84 6.34 4.63
CA SER A 134 -32.49 5.09 5.04
C SER A 134 -33.20 5.19 6.41
N LEU A 135 -34.00 4.19 6.75
CA LEU A 135 -34.59 4.08 8.09
C LEU A 135 -33.54 3.85 9.19
N HIS A 136 -32.42 3.19 8.87
CA HIS A 136 -31.32 2.97 9.82
C HIS A 136 -30.67 4.31 10.18
N GLY A 137 -30.20 5.06 9.18
CA GLY A 137 -29.56 6.36 9.42
C GLY A 137 -30.48 7.37 10.09
N LYS A 138 -31.75 7.45 9.68
CA LYS A 138 -32.75 8.33 10.33
C LYS A 138 -32.98 8.02 11.82
N LYS A 139 -32.84 6.75 12.22
CA LYS A 139 -32.97 6.33 13.62
C LYS A 139 -31.67 6.51 14.38
N LEU A 140 -30.52 6.21 13.77
CA LEU A 140 -29.20 6.44 14.35
C LEU A 140 -29.00 7.93 14.65
N ALA A 141 -29.41 8.82 13.74
CA ALA A 141 -29.39 10.27 13.93
C ALA A 141 -30.27 10.77 15.09
N LYS A 142 -31.23 9.95 15.54
CA LYS A 142 -32.05 10.20 16.75
C LYS A 142 -31.49 9.52 18.00
N GLY A 143 -30.30 8.92 17.90
CA GLY A 143 -29.60 8.26 19.01
C GLY A 143 -29.94 6.79 19.19
N ASP A 144 -30.71 6.16 18.31
CA ASP A 144 -31.01 4.72 18.41
C ASP A 144 -29.76 3.89 18.10
N GLN A 145 -29.09 3.38 19.13
CA GLN A 145 -27.88 2.57 19.02
C GLN A 145 -28.14 1.11 18.62
N LYS A 146 -29.40 0.71 18.41
CA LYS A 146 -29.75 -0.68 18.06
C LYS A 146 -29.95 -0.89 16.57
N VAL A 147 -29.85 0.16 15.76
CA VAL A 147 -29.97 0.04 14.31
C VAL A 147 -28.66 -0.39 13.66
N ALA A 148 -28.78 -0.99 12.48
CA ALA A 148 -27.63 -1.33 11.67
C ALA A 148 -26.88 -0.06 11.22
N ASP A 149 -25.57 -0.16 11.18
CA ASP A 149 -24.63 0.75 10.53
C ASP A 149 -23.86 -0.02 9.45
N CYS A 150 -22.80 0.57 8.92
CA CYS A 150 -21.96 -0.02 7.89
C CYS A 150 -21.36 -1.36 8.36
N THR A 151 -20.84 -1.42 9.58
CA THR A 151 -20.12 -2.59 10.12
C THR A 151 -21.07 -3.71 10.53
N SER A 152 -22.34 -3.39 10.79
CA SER A 152 -23.38 -4.38 11.09
C SER A 152 -23.63 -5.37 9.94
N CYS A 153 -23.34 -4.99 8.70
CA CYS A 153 -23.48 -5.84 7.51
C CYS A 153 -22.13 -6.24 6.90
N HIS A 154 -21.15 -5.33 6.88
CA HIS A 154 -19.88 -5.56 6.18
C HIS A 154 -18.74 -6.03 7.09
N THR A 155 -18.89 -6.07 8.43
CA THR A 155 -17.79 -6.13 9.42
C THR A 155 -16.90 -4.88 9.36
N ALA A 156 -15.92 -4.76 10.27
CA ALA A 156 -15.00 -3.61 10.31
C ALA A 156 -13.58 -3.97 9.89
N HIS A 157 -13.13 -5.20 10.16
CA HIS A 157 -11.75 -5.63 9.94
C HIS A 157 -11.63 -6.93 9.12
N SER A 158 -12.70 -7.31 8.42
CA SER A 158 -12.80 -8.52 7.57
C SER A 158 -13.64 -8.26 6.31
N ILE A 159 -13.64 -7.04 5.78
CA ILE A 159 -14.45 -6.66 4.62
C ILE A 159 -13.87 -7.33 3.37
N LEU A 160 -14.68 -8.08 2.64
CA LEU A 160 -14.28 -8.75 1.40
C LEU A 160 -14.86 -8.04 0.16
N PRO A 161 -14.26 -8.24 -1.03
CA PRO A 161 -14.84 -7.76 -2.28
C PRO A 161 -16.23 -8.36 -2.53
N ALA A 162 -17.14 -7.59 -3.14
CA ALA A 162 -18.51 -8.05 -3.44
C ALA A 162 -18.58 -9.28 -4.36
N SER A 163 -17.50 -9.59 -5.08
CA SER A 163 -17.37 -10.79 -5.91
C SER A 163 -16.98 -12.04 -5.13
N ASP A 164 -16.51 -11.91 -3.88
CA ASP A 164 -16.14 -13.03 -3.03
C ASP A 164 -17.42 -13.66 -2.42
N PRO A 165 -17.65 -14.98 -2.59
CA PRO A 165 -18.83 -15.65 -2.04
C PRO A 165 -18.90 -15.66 -0.50
N ARG A 166 -17.81 -15.32 0.18
CA ARG A 166 -17.74 -15.16 1.64
C ARG A 166 -18.14 -13.75 2.10
N SER A 167 -18.24 -12.78 1.18
CA SER A 167 -18.69 -11.43 1.50
C SER A 167 -20.15 -11.44 1.98
N THR A 168 -20.42 -10.67 3.04
CA THR A 168 -21.75 -10.50 3.64
C THR A 168 -22.42 -9.19 3.25
#